data_AF-A0A7J3HDW5-F1
#
_entry.id   AF-A0A7J3HDW5-F1
#
_cell.length_a   1.000
_cell.length_b   1.000
_cell.length_c   1.000
_cell.angle_alpha   90.00
_cell.angle_beta   90.00
_cell.angle_gamma   90.00
#
_symmetry.space_group_name_H-M   'P 1'
#
loop_
_entity.id
_entity.type
_entity.pdbx_description
1 polymer ?
#
loop_
_entity_poly.entity_id
_entity_poly.type
_entity_poly.pdbx_seq_one_letter_code
_entity_poly.pdbx_strand_id
1 'polypeptide(L)'
;MNVGELKKIEVVDIPVPQGTNIIIGHTHFIKSVEDIYEALITSSTVIKFGIAFNEASGERLVRSDGNDEELIKLAEDAALKIGAGHTFVIYLRNAWPINVLNSLKNVQEVCRIYTATANPVQVLVAETNQGKGVIGVVDGFAVVGVENAESKKHRHEFLRKIGYKR
;
A
#
# COMPACT_ATOMS: atom_id res chain seq x y z
N MET A 1 26.56 -22.98 10.16
CA MET A 1 25.44 -22.26 9.52
C MET A 1 25.18 -21.03 10.37
N ASN A 2 25.16 -19.82 9.79
CA ASN A 2 24.71 -18.64 10.52
C ASN A 2 23.21 -18.82 10.78
N VAL A 3 22.83 -18.99 12.04
CA VAL A 3 21.43 -19.04 12.44
C VAL A 3 20.85 -17.63 12.26
N GLY A 4 19.73 -17.50 11.56
CA GLY A 4 19.05 -16.21 11.43
C GLY A 4 18.55 -15.75 12.81
N GLU A 5 18.80 -14.49 13.16
CA GLU A 5 18.44 -13.92 14.46
C GLU A 5 17.52 -12.71 14.27
N LEU A 6 16.39 -12.71 14.97
CA LEU A 6 15.49 -11.55 15.05
C LEU A 6 16.08 -10.51 16.00
N LYS A 7 16.37 -9.32 15.49
CA LYS A 7 16.95 -8.22 16.27
C LYS A 7 15.90 -7.36 16.94
N LYS A 8 14.87 -6.94 16.19
CA LYS A 8 13.77 -6.10 16.70
C LYS A 8 12.53 -6.19 15.83
N ILE A 9 11.42 -5.74 16.40
CA ILE A 9 10.18 -5.42 15.68
C ILE A 9 9.89 -3.94 15.90
N GLU A 10 9.70 -3.20 14.82
CA GLU A 10 9.38 -1.77 14.82
C GLU A 10 7.95 -1.57 14.32
N VAL A 11 7.27 -0.58 14.90
CA VAL A 11 5.99 -0.08 14.40
C VAL A 11 6.27 1.21 13.64
N VAL A 12 5.98 1.23 12.35
CA VAL A 12 6.26 2.36 11.47
C VAL A 12 4.95 3.07 11.11
N ASP A 13 4.74 4.27 11.65
CA ASP A 13 3.62 5.12 11.26
C ASP A 13 3.79 5.63 9.83
N ILE A 14 2.77 5.47 9.01
CA ILE A 14 2.77 5.95 7.63
C ILE A 14 1.75 7.10 7.51
N PRO A 15 2.19 8.31 7.13
CA PRO A 15 1.28 9.43 6.93
C PRO A 15 0.27 9.13 5.82
N VAL A 16 -1.01 9.41 6.06
CA VAL A 16 -2.06 9.32 5.03
C VAL A 16 -2.74 10.69 4.95
N PRO A 17 -2.23 11.62 4.11
CA PRO A 17 -2.82 12.93 3.95
C PRO A 17 -4.29 12.86 3.53
N GLN A 18 -5.08 13.84 3.96
CA GLN A 18 -6.51 13.89 3.63
C GLN A 18 -6.72 13.87 2.11
N GLY A 19 -7.70 13.08 1.66
CA GLY A 19 -8.02 12.94 0.24
C GLY A 19 -7.10 11.98 -0.52
N THR A 20 -6.17 11.31 0.17
CA THR A 20 -5.35 10.24 -0.40
C THR A 20 -5.76 8.86 0.11
N ASN A 21 -5.42 7.82 -0.65
CA ASN A 21 -5.40 6.44 -0.18
C ASN A 21 -3.98 5.91 -0.34
N ILE A 22 -3.62 4.94 0.48
CA ILE A 22 -2.34 4.24 0.39
C ILE A 22 -2.56 2.75 0.10
N ILE A 23 -1.69 2.16 -0.71
CA ILE A 23 -1.60 0.71 -0.94
C ILE A 23 -0.16 0.28 -0.66
N ILE A 24 0.03 -0.73 0.18
CA ILE A 24 1.35 -1.29 0.50
C ILE A 24 1.35 -2.77 0.14
N GLY A 25 2.39 -3.21 -0.57
CA GLY A 25 2.51 -4.60 -1.01
C GLY A 25 3.94 -5.10 -1.07
N HIS A 26 4.08 -6.35 -1.51
CA HIS A 26 5.36 -7.00 -1.79
C HIS A 26 5.38 -7.42 -3.26
N THR A 27 6.49 -7.18 -3.91
CA THR A 27 6.71 -7.49 -5.32
C THR A 27 8.11 -8.08 -5.50
N HIS A 28 8.58 -8.26 -6.72
CA HIS A 28 9.98 -8.58 -7.00
C HIS A 28 10.38 -8.01 -8.36
N PHE A 29 11.69 -7.91 -8.64
CA PHE A 29 12.21 -7.48 -9.94
C PHE A 29 11.95 -5.99 -10.29
N ILE A 30 12.92 -5.36 -10.96
CA ILE A 30 12.95 -3.90 -11.16
C ILE A 30 11.81 -3.37 -12.05
N LYS A 31 11.32 -4.20 -12.98
CA LYS A 31 10.19 -3.90 -13.86
C LYS A 31 8.89 -3.62 -13.09
N SER A 32 8.79 -4.01 -11.81
CA SER A 32 7.66 -3.71 -10.93
C SER A 32 7.24 -2.24 -10.96
N VAL A 33 8.19 -1.31 -11.03
CA VAL A 33 7.87 0.13 -10.97
C VAL A 33 7.08 0.56 -12.22
N GLU A 34 7.58 0.19 -13.40
CA GLU A 34 6.95 0.53 -14.67
C GLU A 34 5.61 -0.21 -14.85
N ASP A 35 5.53 -1.49 -14.49
CA ASP A 35 4.30 -2.26 -14.67
C ASP A 35 3.19 -1.85 -13.70
N ILE A 36 3.55 -1.48 -12.48
CA ILE A 36 2.60 -0.90 -11.53
C ILE A 36 2.17 0.47 -12.01
N TYR A 37 3.07 1.31 -12.54
CA TYR A 37 2.72 2.58 -13.15
C TYR A 37 1.69 2.38 -14.28
N GLU A 38 1.95 1.46 -15.21
CA GLU A 38 1.07 1.15 -16.33
C GLU A 38 -0.31 0.63 -15.86
N ALA A 39 -0.32 -0.28 -14.86
CA ALA A 39 -1.55 -0.78 -14.27
C ALA A 39 -2.40 0.34 -13.62
N LEU A 40 -1.75 1.34 -13.02
CA LEU A 40 -2.42 2.47 -12.38
C LEU A 40 -2.95 3.46 -13.42
N ILE A 41 -2.11 3.92 -14.35
CA ILE A 41 -2.47 4.96 -15.32
C ILE A 41 -3.57 4.49 -16.29
N THR A 42 -3.63 3.19 -16.60
CA THR A 42 -4.68 2.62 -17.46
C THR A 42 -6.01 2.38 -16.73
N SER A 43 -6.04 2.47 -15.39
CA SER A 43 -7.25 2.24 -14.60
C SER A 43 -8.23 3.43 -14.58
N SER A 44 -7.76 4.65 -14.85
CA SER A 44 -8.60 5.86 -14.95
C SER A 44 -7.82 7.02 -15.56
N THR A 45 -8.46 7.86 -16.37
CA THR A 45 -7.81 9.03 -16.99
C THR A 45 -7.55 10.20 -16.03
N VAL A 46 -8.16 10.18 -14.84
CA VAL A 46 -8.05 11.26 -13.84
C VAL A 46 -7.25 10.86 -12.59
N ILE A 47 -6.78 9.61 -12.53
CA ILE A 47 -6.01 9.10 -11.38
C ILE A 47 -4.72 9.89 -11.20
N LYS A 48 -4.44 10.25 -9.95
CA LYS A 48 -3.16 10.81 -9.53
C LYS A 48 -2.47 9.85 -8.57
N PHE A 49 -1.20 9.57 -8.80
CA PHE A 49 -0.48 8.61 -7.97
C PHE A 49 1.03 8.82 -7.99
N GLY A 50 1.66 8.27 -6.95
CA GLY A 50 3.08 7.98 -6.87
C GLY A 50 3.29 6.55 -6.37
N ILE A 51 4.28 5.87 -6.94
CA ILE A 51 4.71 4.52 -6.59
C ILE A 51 6.19 4.57 -6.20
N ALA A 52 6.54 3.85 -5.14
CA ALA A 52 7.93 3.59 -4.75
C ALA A 52 8.14 2.10 -4.45
N PHE A 53 9.29 1.57 -4.83
CA PHE A 53 9.69 0.18 -4.70
C PHE A 53 11.11 0.07 -4.14
N ASN A 54 11.27 -0.70 -3.07
CA ASN A 54 12.58 -0.95 -2.46
C ASN A 54 13.30 -2.09 -3.20
N GLU A 55 14.30 -1.78 -4.02
CA GLU A 55 15.14 -2.80 -4.64
C GLU A 55 15.89 -3.61 -3.56
N ALA A 56 15.79 -4.94 -3.58
CA ALA A 56 16.35 -5.79 -2.51
C ALA A 56 17.79 -6.27 -2.77
N SER A 57 18.32 -6.02 -3.96
CA SER A 57 19.67 -6.42 -4.39
C SER A 57 20.33 -5.31 -5.20
N GLY A 58 21.56 -5.52 -5.68
CA GLY A 58 22.26 -4.53 -6.50
C GLY A 58 22.50 -3.23 -5.72
N GLU A 59 22.06 -2.10 -6.29
CA GLU A 59 22.22 -0.78 -5.67
C GLU A 59 21.34 -0.60 -4.43
N ARG A 60 20.26 -1.38 -4.31
CA ARG A 60 19.29 -1.33 -3.19
C ARG A 60 18.66 0.06 -3.02
N LEU A 61 18.32 0.69 -4.15
CA LEU A 61 17.69 2.00 -4.18
C LEU A 61 16.17 1.88 -4.06
N VAL A 62 15.55 2.96 -3.59
CA VAL A 62 14.12 3.17 -3.81
C VAL A 62 13.95 3.62 -5.24
N ARG A 63 13.21 2.84 -6.02
CA ARG A 63 12.84 3.14 -7.40
C ARG A 63 11.42 3.70 -7.38
N SER A 64 11.17 4.80 -8.08
CA SER A 64 9.88 5.50 -8.02
C SER A 64 9.44 5.97 -9.40
N ASP A 65 8.13 6.14 -9.55
CA ASP A 65 7.47 6.71 -10.74
C ASP A 65 6.08 7.23 -10.33
N GLY A 66 5.39 7.93 -11.22
CA GLY A 66 4.05 8.44 -10.99
C GLY A 66 3.72 9.63 -11.87
N ASN A 67 2.55 10.23 -11.61
CA ASN A 67 2.07 11.39 -12.38
C ASN A 67 1.68 12.59 -11.48
N ASP A 68 2.14 12.56 -10.23
CA ASP A 68 1.96 13.59 -9.20
C ASP A 68 3.18 13.59 -8.26
N GLU A 69 4.02 14.63 -8.35
CA GLU A 69 5.27 14.76 -7.61
C GLU A 69 5.11 14.69 -6.08
N GLU A 70 4.00 15.21 -5.55
CA GLU A 70 3.71 15.16 -4.11
C GLU A 70 3.49 13.70 -3.66
N LEU A 71 2.74 12.94 -4.45
CA LEU A 71 2.44 11.54 -4.15
C LEU A 71 3.65 10.63 -4.38
N ILE A 72 4.51 10.94 -5.37
CA ILE A 72 5.80 10.26 -5.58
C ILE A 72 6.66 10.43 -4.33
N LYS A 73 6.82 11.66 -3.86
CA LYS A 73 7.62 11.95 -2.67
C LYS A 73 7.11 11.24 -1.42
N LEU A 74 5.79 11.24 -1.21
CA LEU A 74 5.16 10.49 -0.11
C LEU A 74 5.44 8.99 -0.20
N ALA A 75 5.36 8.40 -1.40
CA ALA A 75 5.64 6.99 -1.61
C ALA A 75 7.12 6.66 -1.30
N GLU A 76 8.05 7.49 -1.78
CA GLU A 76 9.49 7.35 -1.51
C GLU A 76 9.79 7.39 -0.01
N ASP A 77 9.28 8.41 0.69
CA ASP A 77 9.53 8.60 2.10
C ASP A 77 8.94 7.44 2.93
N ALA A 78 7.75 6.96 2.58
CA ALA A 78 7.14 5.79 3.21
C ALA A 78 7.94 4.51 2.93
N ALA A 79 8.36 4.27 1.68
CA ALA A 79 9.14 3.10 1.30
C ALA A 79 10.52 3.06 1.99
N LEU A 80 11.20 4.22 2.08
CA LEU A 80 12.44 4.41 2.84
C LEU A 80 12.23 4.13 4.33
N LYS A 81 11.16 4.66 4.93
CA LYS A 81 10.87 4.50 6.36
C LYS A 81 10.60 3.04 6.72
N ILE A 82 9.90 2.30 5.84
CA ILE A 82 9.69 0.85 6.00
C ILE A 82 11.01 0.09 5.83
N GLY A 83 11.79 0.43 4.79
CA GLY A 83 13.15 -0.08 4.57
C GLY A 83 13.26 -1.59 4.32
N ALA A 84 12.14 -2.28 4.15
CA ALA A 84 12.10 -3.71 3.82
C ALA A 84 12.22 -3.91 2.31
N GLY A 85 13.19 -4.72 1.90
CA GLY A 85 13.41 -5.04 0.49
C GLY A 85 12.16 -5.62 -0.16
N HIS A 86 11.98 -5.31 -1.44
CA HIS A 86 10.85 -5.75 -2.26
C HIS A 86 9.47 -5.26 -1.78
N THR A 87 9.43 -4.33 -0.84
CA THR A 87 8.20 -3.62 -0.49
C THR A 87 7.92 -2.56 -1.55
N PHE A 88 6.66 -2.39 -1.91
CA PHE A 88 6.21 -1.24 -2.68
C PHE A 88 5.11 -0.48 -1.94
N VAL A 89 5.06 0.82 -2.18
CA VAL A 89 4.10 1.76 -1.59
C VAL A 89 3.52 2.62 -2.71
N ILE A 90 2.20 2.73 -2.75
CA ILE A 90 1.46 3.58 -3.69
C ILE A 90 0.63 4.57 -2.88
N TYR A 91 0.69 5.85 -3.24
CA TYR A 91 -0.30 6.84 -2.85
C TYR A 91 -1.20 7.16 -4.03
N LEU A 92 -2.51 7.27 -3.78
CA LEU A 92 -3.55 7.54 -4.78
C LEU A 92 -4.34 8.78 -4.39
N ARG A 93 -4.72 9.57 -5.39
CA ARG A 93 -5.68 10.67 -5.33
C ARG A 93 -6.58 10.59 -6.57
N ASN A 94 -7.83 11.06 -6.45
CA ASN A 94 -8.85 10.98 -7.51
C ASN A 94 -9.17 9.55 -8.01
N ALA A 95 -8.83 8.53 -7.22
CA ALA A 95 -9.24 7.15 -7.40
C ALA A 95 -9.32 6.46 -6.02
N TRP A 96 -10.09 5.40 -5.92
CA TRP A 96 -10.14 4.54 -4.74
C TRP A 96 -9.40 3.23 -5.00
N PRO A 97 -8.88 2.56 -3.96
CA PRO A 97 -8.19 1.29 -4.13
C PRO A 97 -9.03 0.22 -4.86
N ILE A 98 -10.35 0.20 -4.65
CA ILE A 98 -11.25 -0.72 -5.36
C ILE A 98 -11.23 -0.57 -6.89
N ASN A 99 -10.77 0.57 -7.43
CA ASN A 99 -10.63 0.78 -8.85
C ASN A 99 -9.39 0.09 -9.45
N VAL A 100 -8.34 -0.13 -8.64
CA VAL A 100 -7.02 -0.56 -9.13
C VAL A 100 -6.54 -1.90 -8.56
N LEU A 101 -7.10 -2.36 -7.44
CA LEU A 101 -6.59 -3.51 -6.69
C LEU A 101 -6.51 -4.81 -7.52
N ASN A 102 -7.44 -5.04 -8.43
CA ASN A 102 -7.40 -6.24 -9.27
C ASN A 102 -6.33 -6.14 -10.36
N SER A 103 -6.15 -4.96 -10.97
CA SER A 103 -5.07 -4.71 -11.91
C SER A 103 -3.71 -4.94 -11.24
N LEU A 104 -3.51 -4.39 -10.03
CA LEU A 104 -2.29 -4.57 -9.24
C LEU A 104 -2.03 -6.05 -8.89
N LYS A 105 -3.05 -6.80 -8.48
CA LYS A 105 -2.92 -8.24 -8.18
C LYS A 105 -2.59 -9.09 -9.40
N ASN A 106 -2.87 -8.58 -10.60
CA ASN A 106 -2.59 -9.26 -11.86
C ASN A 106 -1.23 -8.85 -12.47
N VAL A 107 -0.54 -7.86 -11.89
CA VAL A 107 0.86 -7.56 -12.25
C VAL A 107 1.71 -8.77 -11.86
N GLN A 108 2.51 -9.27 -12.79
CA GLN A 108 3.20 -10.56 -12.66
C GLN A 108 4.20 -10.56 -11.50
N GLU A 109 4.78 -9.41 -11.21
CA GLU A 109 5.76 -9.21 -10.17
C GLU A 109 5.15 -9.18 -8.75
N VAL A 110 3.88 -8.79 -8.63
CA VAL A 110 3.22 -8.54 -7.35
C VAL A 110 2.89 -9.85 -6.64
N CYS A 111 3.54 -10.07 -5.50
CA CYS A 111 3.36 -11.28 -4.70
C CYS A 111 2.20 -11.17 -3.70
N ARG A 112 2.01 -9.99 -3.10
CA ARG A 112 0.93 -9.74 -2.10
C ARG A 112 0.65 -8.27 -1.89
N ILE A 113 -0.59 -7.96 -1.50
CA ILE A 113 -1.00 -6.66 -0.95
C ILE A 113 -1.20 -6.82 0.55
N TYR A 114 -0.61 -5.95 1.37
CA TYR A 114 -0.78 -5.96 2.83
C TYR A 114 -2.00 -5.15 3.27
N THR A 115 -2.18 -3.95 2.72
CA THR A 115 -3.31 -3.04 3.03
C THR A 115 -3.57 -2.12 1.85
N ALA A 116 -4.80 -1.60 1.80
CA ALA A 116 -5.27 -0.60 0.88
C ALA A 116 -6.33 0.27 1.56
N THR A 117 -5.97 1.47 2.03
CA THR A 117 -6.79 2.22 3.00
C THR A 117 -6.60 3.73 2.91
N ALA A 118 -7.51 4.48 3.53
CA ALA A 118 -7.36 5.90 3.84
C ALA A 118 -7.33 6.16 5.36
N ASN A 119 -7.35 5.09 6.17
CA ASN A 119 -7.26 5.18 7.62
C ASN A 119 -5.83 5.53 8.08
N PRO A 120 -5.64 5.96 9.34
CA PRO A 120 -4.34 5.86 9.99
C PRO A 120 -3.81 4.43 9.88
N VAL A 121 -2.56 4.28 9.45
CA VAL A 121 -1.97 2.97 9.20
C VAL A 121 -0.55 2.89 9.73
N GLN A 122 -0.24 1.74 10.34
CA GLN A 122 1.10 1.39 10.81
C GLN A 122 1.58 0.12 10.13
N VAL A 123 2.87 0.05 9.84
CA VAL A 123 3.52 -1.15 9.28
C VAL A 123 4.38 -1.79 10.35
N LEU A 124 4.20 -3.09 10.59
CA LEU A 124 5.02 -3.88 11.51
C LEU A 124 6.21 -4.44 10.74
N VAL A 125 7.42 -4.04 11.13
CA VAL A 125 8.67 -4.40 10.44
C VAL A 125 9.56 -5.21 11.38
N ALA A 126 9.90 -6.43 11.00
CA ALA A 126 10.89 -7.25 11.70
C ALA A 126 12.27 -7.03 11.07
N GLU A 127 13.28 -6.81 11.90
CA GLU A 127 14.68 -6.71 11.48
C GLU A 127 15.46 -7.93 11.94
N THR A 128 16.27 -8.49 11.04
CA THR A 128 17.17 -9.61 11.31
C THR A 128 18.63 -9.21 11.07
N ASN A 129 19.54 -10.16 11.21
CA ASN A 129 20.92 -9.99 10.74
C ASN A 129 21.06 -9.79 9.22
N GLN A 130 20.07 -10.17 8.40
CA GLN A 130 20.11 -9.99 6.95
C GLN A 130 19.49 -8.66 6.47
N GLY A 131 18.39 -8.25 7.10
CA GLY A 131 17.64 -7.06 6.67
C GLY A 131 16.26 -6.99 7.31
N LYS A 132 15.37 -6.19 6.72
CA LYS A 132 14.02 -5.92 7.22
C LYS A 132 12.96 -6.63 6.38
N GLY A 133 11.88 -7.06 7.04
CA GLY A 133 10.70 -7.65 6.41
C GLY A 133 9.41 -7.15 7.04
N VAL A 134 8.39 -6.90 6.21
CA VAL A 134 7.05 -6.56 6.69
C VAL A 134 6.36 -7.84 7.19
N ILE A 135 5.97 -7.83 8.46
CA ILE A 135 5.29 -8.95 9.13
C ILE A 135 3.78 -8.72 9.33
N GLY A 136 3.32 -7.48 9.16
CA GLY A 136 1.90 -7.14 9.30
C GLY A 136 1.65 -5.64 9.19
N VAL A 137 0.38 -5.28 9.30
CA VAL A 137 -0.12 -3.89 9.27
C VAL A 137 -1.20 -3.71 10.33
N VAL A 138 -1.30 -2.49 10.87
CA VAL A 138 -2.43 -2.05 11.69
C VAL A 138 -3.19 -1.02 10.85
N ASP A 139 -4.37 -1.40 10.35
CA ASP A 139 -5.22 -0.57 9.49
C ASP A 139 -6.41 -0.04 10.28
N GLY A 140 -6.35 1.24 10.66
CA GLY A 140 -7.38 1.88 11.47
C GLY A 140 -7.42 1.36 12.91
N PHE A 141 -8.65 1.27 13.45
CA PHE A 141 -8.89 1.03 14.86
C PHE A 141 -9.55 -0.33 15.11
N ALA A 142 -9.41 -0.84 16.34
CA ALA A 142 -10.09 -2.06 16.76
C ALA A 142 -11.62 -1.92 16.70
N VAL A 143 -12.30 -3.00 16.32
CA VAL A 143 -13.77 -3.05 16.32
C VAL A 143 -14.32 -2.94 17.74
N VAL A 144 -15.41 -2.19 17.91
CA VAL A 144 -16.05 -1.95 19.22
C VAL A 144 -17.36 -2.72 19.42
N GLY A 145 -17.79 -3.50 18.43
CA GLY A 145 -19.01 -4.28 18.49
C GLY A 145 -19.45 -4.84 17.14
N VAL A 146 -20.62 -5.48 17.13
CA VAL A 146 -21.28 -6.01 15.93
C VAL A 146 -22.43 -5.09 15.53
N GLU A 147 -22.58 -4.83 14.23
CA GLU A 147 -23.62 -3.95 13.70
C GLU A 147 -25.05 -4.43 14.05
N ASN A 148 -25.92 -3.49 14.44
CA ASN A 148 -27.34 -3.75 14.67
C ASN A 148 -28.15 -3.62 13.35
N ALA A 149 -29.48 -3.82 13.41
CA ALA A 149 -30.35 -3.74 12.24
C ALA A 149 -30.37 -2.34 11.59
N GLU A 150 -30.27 -1.28 12.39
CA GLU A 150 -30.23 0.10 11.91
C GLU A 150 -28.92 0.40 11.18
N SER A 151 -27.77 0.00 11.75
CA SER A 151 -26.46 0.11 11.10
C SER A 151 -26.41 -0.66 9.78
N LYS A 152 -27.01 -1.86 9.72
CA LYS A 152 -27.15 -2.64 8.48
C LYS A 152 -27.95 -1.90 7.41
N LYS A 153 -29.10 -1.34 7.80
CA LYS A 153 -29.94 -0.54 6.91
C LYS A 153 -29.17 0.68 6.38
N HIS A 154 -28.48 1.39 7.27
CA HIS A 154 -27.69 2.56 6.91
C HIS A 154 -26.59 2.24 5.89
N ARG A 155 -25.73 1.23 6.11
CA ARG A 155 -24.67 0.90 5.15
C ARG A 155 -25.21 0.39 3.82
N HIS A 156 -26.37 -0.30 3.83
CA HIS A 156 -27.02 -0.77 2.61
C HIS A 156 -27.59 0.38 1.78
N GLU A 157 -28.26 1.35 2.42
CA GLU A 157 -28.76 2.57 1.78
C GLU A 157 -27.62 3.46 1.27
N PHE A 158 -26.54 3.59 2.04
CA PHE A 158 -25.36 4.35 1.64
C PHE A 158 -24.78 3.87 0.30
N LEU A 159 -24.54 2.56 0.15
CA LEU A 159 -23.99 1.99 -1.08
C LEU A 159 -24.87 2.22 -2.33
N ARG A 160 -26.19 2.33 -2.13
CA ARG A 160 -27.15 2.70 -3.19
C ARG A 160 -27.09 4.18 -3.51
N LYS A 161 -27.03 5.01 -2.46
CA LYS A 161 -26.92 6.47 -2.58
C LYS A 161 -25.67 6.88 -3.36
N ILE A 162 -24.55 6.21 -3.14
CA ILE A 162 -23.29 6.48 -3.87
C ILE A 162 -23.15 5.66 -5.18
N GLY A 163 -24.20 4.93 -5.59
CA GLY A 163 -24.31 4.32 -6.92
C GLY A 163 -23.59 2.98 -7.12
N TYR A 164 -22.98 2.37 -6.09
CA TYR A 164 -22.28 1.09 -6.24
C TYR A 164 -23.22 -0.13 -6.24
N LYS A 165 -24.46 0.01 -5.78
CA LYS A 165 -25.44 -1.09 -5.69
C LYS A 165 -26.83 -0.64 -6.13
N ARG A 166 -27.63 -1.56 -6.68
CA ARG A 166 -29.05 -1.37 -7.07
C ARG A 166 -29.98 -2.09 -6.12
#